data_AF-A0A2E6HBR7-F1
#
_entry.id   AF-A0A2E6HBR7-F1
#
_cell.length_a   1.000
_cell.length_b   1.000
_cell.length_c   1.000
_cell.angle_alpha   90.00
_cell.angle_beta   90.00
_cell.angle_gamma   90.00
#
_symmetry.space_group_name_H-M   'P 1'
#
loop_
_entity.id
_entity.type
_entity.pdbx_description
1 polymer ?
#
loop_
_entity_poly.entity_id
_entity_poly.type
_entity_poly.pdbx_seq_one_letter_code
_entity_poly.pdbx_strand_id
1 'polypeptide(L)'
;MASFVKLIFLCLIAGGLLSSCNPLNKEKGILQLRDGTLPPMVIQQEPIAPNFKSMYENYIKVSCLDCHNSNSGRVSFETKQDIIDNADDIIFYTEDGCMLGSCMPELDRDGKPKRPIPTKEVVEAFKKWAENNFEDL
;
A
#
# COMPACT_ATOMS: atom_id res chain seq x y z
N MET A 1 -31.50 -31.06 45.20
CA MET A 1 -32.17 -29.78 44.90
C MET A 1 -31.10 -28.70 44.96
N ALA A 2 -30.47 -28.35 43.83
CA ALA A 2 -30.74 -27.13 43.03
C ALA A 2 -30.76 -25.88 43.94
N SER A 3 -29.99 -24.80 43.75
CA SER A 3 -29.67 -24.13 42.49
C SER A 3 -28.65 -22.99 42.74
N PHE A 4 -27.65 -22.92 41.85
CA PHE A 4 -26.98 -21.73 41.29
C PHE A 4 -26.26 -20.69 42.18
N VAL A 5 -24.94 -20.84 42.20
CA VAL A 5 -23.93 -19.78 42.38
C VAL A 5 -23.98 -18.82 41.18
N LYS A 6 -24.22 -17.53 41.41
CA LYS A 6 -23.98 -16.46 40.42
C LYS A 6 -22.55 -15.96 40.57
N LEU A 7 -21.64 -16.51 39.76
CA LEU A 7 -20.35 -15.89 39.46
C LEU A 7 -20.58 -15.00 38.22
N ILE A 8 -20.60 -13.68 38.39
CA ILE A 8 -20.57 -12.75 37.25
C ILE A 8 -19.15 -12.23 37.12
N PHE A 9 -18.43 -12.83 36.17
CA PHE A 9 -17.22 -12.30 35.57
C PHE A 9 -17.57 -10.99 34.85
N LEU A 10 -16.99 -9.87 35.29
CA LEU A 10 -16.99 -8.61 34.54
C LEU A 10 -15.59 -8.43 33.95
N CYS A 11 -15.35 -9.04 32.81
CA CYS A 11 -14.26 -8.70 31.90
C CYS A 11 -14.80 -8.84 30.49
N LEU A 12 -14.96 -7.72 29.80
CA LEU A 12 -14.77 -7.60 28.35
C LEU A 12 -14.82 -6.13 27.98
N ILE A 13 -13.63 -5.54 27.96
CA ILE A 13 -13.34 -4.33 27.21
C ILE A 13 -13.43 -4.72 25.73
N ALA A 14 -14.52 -4.34 25.08
CA ALA A 14 -14.67 -4.43 23.63
C ALA A 14 -15.19 -3.07 23.13
N GLY A 15 -14.30 -2.08 23.15
CA GLY A 15 -14.52 -0.77 22.55
C GLY A 15 -13.69 -0.61 21.28
N GLY A 16 -13.72 -1.60 20.39
CA GLY A 16 -13.16 -1.49 19.04
C GLY A 16 -14.18 -0.85 18.12
N LEU A 17 -14.10 0.47 17.91
CA LEU A 17 -14.86 1.18 16.89
C LEU A 17 -14.27 0.86 15.51
N LEU A 18 -14.59 -0.32 14.97
CA LEU A 18 -14.61 -0.55 13.53
C LEU A 18 -15.94 0.02 12.99
N SER A 19 -15.96 1.33 12.75
CA SER A 19 -16.93 2.00 11.89
C SER A 19 -16.13 2.48 10.67
N SER A 20 -16.41 2.13 9.42
CA SER A 20 -17.67 1.75 8.81
C SER A 20 -17.36 1.03 7.50
N CYS A 21 -17.83 -0.20 7.35
CA CYS A 21 -18.02 -0.86 6.07
C CYS A 21 -18.99 -0.01 5.23
N ASN A 22 -18.54 0.60 4.14
CA ASN A 22 -19.46 1.21 3.18
C ASN A 22 -19.92 0.11 2.22
N PRO A 23 -21.23 -0.19 2.11
CA PRO A 23 -21.72 -1.26 1.25
C PRO A 23 -21.54 -0.91 -0.23
N LEU A 24 -21.08 -1.91 -0.99
CA LEU A 24 -20.92 -1.94 -2.45
C LEU A 24 -22.10 -1.26 -3.17
N ASN A 25 -21.84 -0.09 -3.76
CA ASN A 25 -22.71 0.47 -4.79
C ASN A 25 -22.34 -0.16 -6.14
N LYS A 26 -23.22 -1.01 -6.67
CA LYS A 26 -23.01 -1.84 -7.87
C LYS A 26 -23.16 -1.11 -9.22
N GLU A 27 -23.31 0.22 -9.24
CA GLU A 27 -23.64 0.95 -10.48
C GLU A 27 -22.65 2.03 -10.92
N LYS A 28 -21.43 2.05 -10.40
CA LYS A 28 -20.40 2.97 -10.94
C LYS A 28 -19.32 2.23 -11.72
N GLY A 29 -19.62 2.07 -13.00
CA GLY A 29 -18.72 2.42 -14.11
C GLY A 29 -17.40 1.67 -14.22
N ILE A 30 -17.20 1.05 -15.38
CA ILE A 30 -15.95 0.44 -15.84
C ILE A 30 -14.76 1.39 -15.57
N LEU A 31 -13.80 0.96 -14.75
CA LEU A 31 -12.49 1.62 -14.64
C LEU A 31 -11.74 1.36 -15.95
N GLN A 32 -11.89 2.28 -16.90
CA GLN A 32 -11.03 2.36 -18.08
C GLN A 32 -9.71 3.02 -17.68
N LEU A 33 -8.60 2.34 -17.96
CA LEU A 33 -7.29 3.00 -18.15
C LEU A 33 -7.46 3.95 -19.35
N ARG A 34 -7.60 5.25 -19.10
CA ARG A 34 -7.89 6.25 -20.12
C ARG A 34 -6.74 7.25 -20.19
N ASP A 35 -5.98 7.12 -21.26
CA ASP A 35 -5.01 8.08 -21.77
C ASP A 35 -5.51 9.54 -21.67
N GLY A 36 -4.83 10.36 -20.87
CA GLY A 36 -5.27 11.72 -20.60
C GLY A 36 -4.38 12.47 -19.64
N THR A 37 -3.09 12.51 -19.98
CA THR A 37 -1.96 13.23 -19.38
C THR A 37 -2.30 14.41 -18.46
N LEU A 38 -2.05 14.22 -17.16
CA LEU A 38 -1.42 15.26 -16.33
C LEU A 38 0.09 15.16 -16.58
N PRO A 39 0.83 16.29 -16.66
CA PRO A 39 2.29 16.21 -16.80
C PRO A 39 2.81 15.40 -15.61
N PRO A 40 3.64 14.37 -15.86
CA PRO A 40 4.35 13.77 -14.75
C PRO A 40 5.12 14.92 -14.11
N MET A 41 5.02 15.08 -12.78
CA MET A 41 6.11 15.70 -12.05
C MET A 41 7.31 14.77 -12.26
N VAL A 42 7.99 14.94 -13.39
CA VAL A 42 9.24 14.24 -13.71
C VAL A 42 10.28 14.91 -12.83
N ILE A 43 10.32 14.48 -11.57
CA ILE A 43 11.55 14.56 -10.80
C ILE A 43 12.50 13.65 -11.58
N GLN A 44 13.60 14.18 -12.11
CA GLN A 44 14.63 13.34 -12.74
C GLN A 44 15.10 12.34 -11.68
N GLN A 45 14.55 11.16 -11.82
CA GLN A 45 14.64 10.03 -10.94
C GLN A 45 15.74 9.14 -11.52
N GLU A 46 16.48 8.48 -10.65
CA GLU A 46 17.61 7.63 -11.02
C GLU A 46 17.24 6.67 -12.17
N PRO A 47 18.16 6.26 -13.08
CA PRO A 47 17.82 5.28 -14.12
C PRO A 47 17.08 4.07 -13.53
N ILE A 48 15.98 3.68 -14.16
CA ILE A 48 15.17 2.56 -13.68
C ILE A 48 15.97 1.27 -13.88
N ALA A 49 16.23 0.57 -12.78
CA ALA A 49 17.02 -0.65 -12.76
C ALA A 49 16.55 -1.58 -11.63
N PRO A 50 16.65 -2.91 -11.78
CA PRO A 50 16.23 -3.87 -10.77
C PRO A 50 17.25 -3.99 -9.62
N ASN A 51 17.44 -2.91 -8.87
CA ASN A 51 18.31 -2.84 -7.70
C ASN A 51 17.75 -1.91 -6.63
N PHE A 52 18.29 -2.02 -5.41
CA PHE A 52 17.81 -1.26 -4.26
C PHE A 52 17.78 0.25 -4.51
N LYS A 53 18.86 0.82 -5.07
CA LYS A 53 19.02 2.26 -5.21
C LYS A 53 17.94 2.86 -6.10
N SER A 54 17.73 2.24 -7.27
CA SER A 54 16.69 2.65 -8.20
C SER A 54 15.30 2.50 -7.59
N MET A 55 15.00 1.37 -6.95
CA MET A 55 13.69 1.13 -6.34
C MET A 55 13.40 2.07 -5.17
N TYR A 56 14.41 2.37 -4.36
CA TYR A 56 14.26 3.31 -3.26
C TYR A 56 13.92 4.72 -3.76
N GLU A 57 14.71 5.27 -4.69
CA GLU A 57 14.53 6.64 -5.18
C GLU A 57 13.33 6.81 -6.12
N ASN A 58 13.03 5.80 -6.94
CA ASN A 58 11.99 5.91 -7.97
C ASN A 58 10.61 5.46 -7.50
N TYR A 59 10.54 4.73 -6.39
CA TYR A 59 9.30 4.13 -5.93
C TYR A 59 9.05 4.38 -4.43
N ILE A 60 9.88 3.80 -3.56
CA ILE A 60 9.60 3.75 -2.12
C ILE A 60 9.57 5.15 -1.51
N LYS A 61 10.58 5.96 -1.84
CA LYS A 61 10.74 7.32 -1.31
C LYS A 61 9.64 8.27 -1.76
N VAL A 62 9.15 8.12 -2.99
CA VAL A 62 8.17 9.05 -3.57
C VAL A 62 6.73 8.65 -3.31
N SER A 63 6.44 7.36 -3.21
CA SER A 63 5.05 6.86 -3.12
C SER A 63 4.69 6.36 -1.72
N CYS A 64 5.67 5.87 -0.95
CA CYS A 64 5.38 5.07 0.24
C CYS A 64 5.81 5.75 1.56
N LEU A 65 7.02 6.35 1.61
CA LEU A 65 7.67 6.76 2.87
C LEU A 65 6.92 7.83 3.68
N ASP A 66 6.10 8.67 3.05
CA ASP A 66 5.26 9.63 3.77
C ASP A 66 4.34 8.95 4.81
N CYS A 67 3.87 7.74 4.49
CA CYS A 67 2.98 6.96 5.36
C CYS A 67 3.64 5.73 5.96
N HIS A 68 4.69 5.19 5.34
CA HIS A 68 5.37 3.96 5.73
C HIS A 68 6.76 4.27 6.28
N ASN A 69 6.79 4.90 7.46
CA ASN A 69 7.99 5.26 8.19
C ASN A 69 7.87 4.90 9.68
N SER A 70 8.98 4.91 10.40
CA SER A 70 9.06 4.56 11.83
C SER A 70 8.15 5.37 12.75
N ASN A 71 7.73 6.57 12.35
CA ASN A 71 6.90 7.47 13.17
C ASN A 71 5.40 7.35 12.87
N SER A 72 5.02 6.61 11.83
CA SER A 72 3.64 6.54 11.34
C SER A 72 2.74 5.55 12.08
N GLY A 73 3.32 4.61 12.84
CA GLY A 73 2.61 3.46 13.39
C GLY A 73 2.18 2.42 12.35
N ARG A 74 2.57 2.59 11.08
CA ARG A 74 2.41 1.61 9.99
C ARG A 74 3.71 0.83 9.81
N VAL A 75 3.66 -0.21 8.96
CA VAL A 75 4.89 -0.85 8.46
C VAL A 75 5.81 0.22 7.88
N SER A 76 7.08 0.21 8.29
CA SER A 76 8.10 1.13 7.79
C SER A 76 8.72 0.58 6.51
N PHE A 77 9.17 1.44 5.60
CA PHE A 77 10.00 1.08 4.44
C PHE A 77 11.31 1.88 4.40
N GLU A 78 11.76 2.38 5.56
CA GLU A 78 12.95 3.24 5.64
C GLU A 78 14.26 2.49 5.36
N THR A 79 14.29 1.16 5.52
CA THR A 79 15.47 0.34 5.26
C THR A 79 15.29 -0.63 4.09
N LYS A 80 16.40 -1.08 3.49
CA LYS A 80 16.40 -2.13 2.45
C LYS A 80 15.72 -3.41 2.96
N GLN A 81 15.98 -3.81 4.20
CA GLN A 81 15.41 -5.03 4.76
C GLN A 81 13.90 -4.92 4.94
N ASP A 82 13.40 -3.76 5.40
CA ASP A 82 11.95 -3.59 5.55
C ASP A 82 11.22 -3.72 4.20
N ILE A 83 11.83 -3.21 3.12
CA ILE A 83 11.25 -3.33 1.77
C ILE A 83 11.26 -4.79 1.30
N ILE A 84 12.35 -5.52 1.56
CA ILE A 84 12.48 -6.95 1.22
C ILE A 84 11.43 -7.78 1.96
N ASP A 85 11.31 -7.57 3.28
CA ASP A 85 10.42 -8.33 4.15
C ASP A 85 8.93 -8.14 3.81
N ASN A 86 8.60 -7.06 3.08
CA ASN A 86 7.23 -6.67 2.73
C ASN A 86 7.01 -6.55 1.21
N ALA A 87 7.91 -7.09 0.38
CA ALA A 87 7.86 -6.87 -1.08
C ALA A 87 6.58 -7.38 -1.73
N ASP A 88 6.08 -8.54 -1.29
CA ASP A 88 4.83 -9.13 -1.79
C ASP A 88 3.64 -8.21 -1.50
N ASP A 89 3.58 -7.64 -0.29
CA ASP A 89 2.54 -6.69 0.10
C ASP A 89 2.65 -5.39 -0.73
N ILE A 90 3.88 -4.88 -0.92
CA ILE A 90 4.12 -3.68 -1.74
C ILE A 90 3.62 -3.89 -3.17
N ILE A 91 3.89 -5.05 -3.79
CA ILE A 91 3.42 -5.39 -5.14
C ILE A 91 1.89 -5.51 -5.14
N PHE A 92 1.35 -6.28 -4.20
CA PHE A 92 -0.08 -6.54 -4.10
C PHE A 92 -0.89 -5.25 -3.97
N TYR A 93 -0.56 -4.37 -3.02
CA TYR A 93 -1.34 -3.15 -2.79
C TYR A 93 -1.22 -2.12 -3.92
N THR A 94 -0.19 -2.24 -4.76
CA THR A 94 0.06 -1.33 -5.87
C THR A 94 -0.69 -1.74 -7.13
N GLU A 95 -0.86 -3.05 -7.37
CA GLU A 95 -1.55 -3.55 -8.57
C GLU A 95 -2.97 -4.05 -8.26
N ASP A 96 -3.12 -4.90 -7.25
CA ASP A 96 -4.33 -5.67 -7.00
C ASP A 96 -5.17 -5.12 -5.85
N GLY A 97 -4.55 -4.50 -4.86
CA GLY A 97 -5.21 -3.95 -3.67
C GLY A 97 -6.31 -2.95 -4.02
N CYS A 98 -6.17 -2.28 -5.15
CA CYS A 98 -7.20 -1.42 -5.71
C CYS A 98 -8.53 -2.12 -5.96
N MET A 99 -8.52 -3.34 -6.49
CA MET A 99 -9.75 -4.12 -6.75
C MET A 99 -10.49 -4.48 -5.45
N LEU A 100 -9.78 -4.46 -4.32
CA LEU A 100 -10.32 -4.73 -2.99
C LEU A 100 -10.60 -3.46 -2.17
N GLY A 101 -10.50 -2.27 -2.80
CA GLY A 101 -10.74 -0.99 -2.12
C GLY A 101 -9.58 -0.52 -1.23
N SER A 102 -8.39 -1.11 -1.38
CA SER A 102 -7.16 -0.77 -0.66
C SER A 102 -6.08 -0.32 -1.64
N CYS A 103 -6.40 0.59 -2.56
CA CYS A 103 -5.43 1.19 -3.47
C CYS A 103 -4.28 1.85 -2.70
N MET A 104 -3.04 1.56 -3.11
CA MET A 104 -1.90 2.39 -2.79
C MET A 104 -1.34 3.08 -4.05
N PRO A 105 -1.03 4.39 -3.98
CA PRO A 105 -1.26 5.28 -2.85
C PRO A 105 -2.75 5.61 -2.63
N GLU A 106 -3.11 6.02 -1.41
CA GLU A 106 -4.47 6.45 -1.06
C GLU A 106 -5.00 7.53 -2.02
N LEU A 107 -6.28 7.45 -2.35
CA LEU A 107 -6.98 8.47 -3.14
C LEU A 107 -7.55 9.59 -2.25
N ASP A 108 -7.65 10.80 -2.80
CA ASP A 108 -8.34 11.93 -2.19
C ASP A 108 -9.87 11.85 -2.39
N ARG A 109 -10.58 12.90 -1.98
CA ARG A 109 -12.05 12.97 -2.09
C ARG A 109 -12.55 12.99 -3.54
N ASP A 110 -11.70 13.37 -4.47
CA ASP A 110 -11.99 13.44 -5.91
C ASP A 110 -11.55 12.16 -6.64
N GLY A 111 -11.05 11.16 -5.90
CA GLY A 111 -10.55 9.90 -6.46
C GLY A 111 -9.17 10.04 -7.10
N LYS A 112 -8.42 11.11 -6.81
CA LYS A 112 -7.07 11.30 -7.34
C LYS A 112 -6.02 10.78 -6.36
N PRO A 113 -4.90 10.24 -6.85
CA PRO A 113 -3.81 9.79 -5.98
C PRO A 113 -3.26 10.95 -5.14
N LYS A 114 -3.16 10.74 -3.82
CA LYS A 114 -2.51 11.72 -2.92
C LYS A 114 -0.99 11.77 -3.10
N ARG A 115 -0.41 10.76 -3.76
CA ARG A 115 1.03 10.60 -4.00
C ARG A 115 1.26 10.08 -5.42
N PRO A 116 2.48 10.22 -5.96
CA PRO A 116 2.83 9.64 -7.24
C PRO A 116 2.48 8.15 -7.31
N ILE A 117 1.78 7.74 -8.35
CA ILE A 117 1.63 6.33 -8.71
C ILE A 117 2.93 5.92 -9.42
N PRO A 118 3.59 4.81 -9.03
CA PRO A 118 4.74 4.31 -9.76
C PRO A 118 4.36 3.98 -11.20
N THR A 119 5.28 4.22 -12.15
CA THR A 119 5.05 3.80 -13.53
C THR A 119 5.10 2.27 -13.62
N LYS A 120 4.50 1.72 -14.69
CA LYS A 120 4.59 0.28 -14.97
C LYS A 120 6.04 -0.22 -15.02
N GLU A 121 6.94 0.56 -15.61
CA GLU A 121 8.37 0.25 -15.71
C GLU A 121 9.03 0.11 -14.34
N VAL A 122 8.69 0.99 -13.39
CA VAL A 122 9.16 0.93 -12.01
C VAL A 122 8.66 -0.34 -11.31
N VAL A 123 7.37 -0.66 -11.46
CA VAL A 123 6.77 -1.87 -10.86
C VAL A 123 7.38 -3.15 -11.44
N GLU A 124 7.61 -3.20 -12.75
CA GLU A 124 8.27 -4.34 -13.40
C GLU A 124 9.73 -4.50 -12.96
N ALA A 125 10.47 -3.39 -12.79
CA ALA A 125 11.82 -3.44 -12.24
C ALA A 125 11.84 -3.92 -10.77
N PHE A 126 10.85 -3.53 -9.96
CA PHE A 126 10.70 -3.99 -8.58
C PHE A 126 10.45 -5.51 -8.52
N LYS A 127 9.54 -6.01 -9.36
CA LYS A 127 9.27 -7.44 -9.50
C LYS A 127 10.51 -8.21 -9.91
N LYS A 128 11.24 -7.73 -10.91
CA LYS A 128 12.47 -8.38 -11.38
C LYS A 128 13.56 -8.42 -10.29
N TRP A 129 13.65 -7.36 -9.47
CA TRP A 129 14.55 -7.35 -8.31
C TRP A 129 14.13 -8.40 -7.27
N ALA A 130 12.82 -8.51 -6.97
CA ALA A 130 12.27 -9.52 -6.06
C ALA A 130 12.47 -10.96 -6.59
N GLU A 131 12.20 -11.20 -7.87
CA GLU A 131 12.43 -12.49 -8.56
C GLU A 131 13.91 -12.91 -8.53
N ASN A 132 14.82 -11.94 -8.45
CA ASN A 132 16.26 -12.16 -8.29
C ASN A 132 16.71 -12.20 -6.82
N ASN A 133 15.83 -12.54 -5.89
CA ASN A 133 16.09 -12.58 -4.44
C ASN A 133 16.71 -11.28 -3.89
N PHE A 134 16.35 -10.13 -4.47
CA PHE A 134 16.85 -8.80 -4.11
C PHE A 134 18.37 -8.61 -4.28
N GLU A 135 19.01 -9.44 -5.10
CA GLU A 135 20.35 -9.16 -5.61
C GLU A 135 20.29 -8.04 -6.65
N ASP A 136 21.16 -7.03 -6.49
CA ASP A 136 21.18 -5.85 -7.33
C ASP A 136 21.71 -6.22 -8.74
N LEU A 137 20.94 -5.81 -9.77
CA LEU A 137 21.21 -6.05 -11.19
C LEU A 137 21.55 -4.77 -11.96
#